data_AF-A0A0V1JRM6-F1
#
_entry.id   AF-A0A0V1JRM6-F1
#
_cell.length_a   1.000
_cell.length_b   1.000
_cell.length_c   1.000
_cell.angle_alpha   90.00
_cell.angle_beta   90.00
_cell.angle_gamma   90.00
#
_symmetry.space_group_name_H-M   'P 1'
#
loop_
_entity.id
_entity.type
_entity.pdbx_description
1 polymer ?
#
loop_
_entity_poly.entity_id
_entity_poly.type
_entity_poly.pdbx_seq_one_letter_code
_entity_poly.pdbx_strand_id
1 'polypeptide(L)'
;LMVSTEFACVMADSPSRNVTVVDIYDLAAVIGKDFERLIELFGSENFVSLLPKVISALELLESFASRNERENQEIDRLKCAVERLEAEKRERKEGVLKFQQELEAIEENYKAEIHHSLEMVRKLQDENKRLCQIIESKECSPVETFRSDDIEKILNLSCTVEQQRNRIKIIEKEFEEKTTETEKLLDDVDRLQRVNKELARRYKAVRSQGQTLVEEKTEMICALQNAEKCITELRAKLGETEKAQKDLEEIQSEVDNDHVPRFTLAELREVLQEKNHLKAKVMELEEELSQLRPPCNDDNESKSGTSSDEVLVYGPINKEPEEKIYPEKYSRKESGIRRFFRLVGSGQEGGSSPRRPILGLTKK
;
A
#
# COMPACT_ATOMS: atom_id res chain seq x y z
N LEU A 1 -12.41 34.46 11.97
CA LEU A 1 -11.46 33.41 11.55
C LEU A 1 -9.99 33.71 11.93
N MET A 2 -9.67 34.85 12.56
CA MET A 2 -8.28 35.18 12.96
C MET A 2 -7.88 34.70 14.37
N VAL A 3 -8.81 34.17 15.16
CA VAL A 3 -8.56 33.78 16.58
C VAL A 3 -7.97 32.37 16.69
N SER A 4 -8.07 31.54 15.64
CA SER A 4 -7.63 30.13 15.70
C SER A 4 -6.16 29.91 15.35
N THR A 5 -5.48 30.90 14.76
CA THR A 5 -4.06 30.81 14.37
C THR A 5 -3.09 31.16 15.49
N GLU A 6 -3.49 32.02 16.44
CA GLU A 6 -2.61 32.40 17.57
C GLU A 6 -2.53 31.29 18.64
N PHE A 7 -3.59 30.49 18.82
CA PHE A 7 -3.59 29.38 19.79
C PHE A 7 -2.73 28.18 19.37
N ALA A 8 -2.43 28.05 18.07
CA ALA A 8 -1.59 26.96 17.56
C ALA A 8 -0.08 27.24 17.70
N CYS A 9 0.31 28.51 17.84
CA CYS A 9 1.72 28.91 17.85
C CYS A 9 2.40 28.71 19.22
N VAL A 10 1.63 28.70 20.32
CA VAL A 10 2.18 28.62 21.69
C VAL A 10 2.49 27.18 22.14
N MET A 11 1.96 26.16 21.47
CA MET A 11 2.22 24.74 21.78
C MET A 11 3.39 24.14 20.98
N ALA A 12 4.05 24.95 20.14
CA ALA A 12 4.88 24.46 19.05
C ALA A 12 6.34 24.15 19.40
N ASP A 13 6.83 24.41 20.61
CA ASP A 13 8.25 24.17 20.89
C ASP A 13 8.53 23.77 22.34
N SER A 14 7.79 22.77 22.84
CA SER A 14 8.26 22.05 24.02
C SER A 14 9.59 21.39 23.66
N PRO A 15 10.71 21.71 24.34
CA PRO A 15 12.04 21.18 24.01
C PRO A 15 12.09 19.64 23.96
N SER A 16 11.17 18.99 24.69
CA SER A 16 10.97 17.55 24.72
C SER A 16 10.51 16.93 23.39
N ARG A 17 9.94 17.70 22.46
CA ARG A 17 9.53 17.21 21.13
C ARG A 17 10.71 17.03 20.17
N ASN A 18 11.84 17.65 20.48
CA ASN A 18 13.04 17.64 19.64
C ASN A 18 14.10 16.65 20.17
N VAL A 19 13.86 16.03 21.32
CA VAL A 19 14.72 14.97 21.87
C VAL A 19 14.62 13.73 20.98
N THR A 20 15.75 13.31 20.45
CA THR A 20 15.89 12.14 19.58
C THR A 20 16.23 10.89 20.38
N VAL A 21 16.09 9.74 19.75
CA VAL A 21 16.51 8.46 20.33
C VAL A 21 18.02 8.48 20.62
N VAL A 22 18.81 9.14 19.76
CA VAL A 22 20.26 9.29 19.93
C VAL A 22 20.61 10.04 21.20
N ASP A 23 19.91 11.14 21.49
CA ASP A 23 20.14 11.93 22.71
C ASP A 23 19.93 11.11 23.99
N ILE A 24 19.00 10.14 23.94
CA ILE A 24 18.71 9.25 25.07
C ILE A 24 19.79 8.20 25.24
N TYR A 25 20.32 7.64 24.14
CA TYR A 25 21.46 6.72 24.20
C TYR A 25 22.71 7.42 24.75
N ASP A 26 22.97 8.66 24.35
CA ASP A 26 24.07 9.46 24.88
C ASP A 26 23.89 9.75 26.38
N LEU A 27 22.67 10.11 26.80
CA LEU A 27 22.34 10.30 28.21
C LEU A 27 22.50 9.01 29.02
N ALA A 28 22.01 7.88 28.50
CA ALA A 28 22.14 6.56 29.13
C ALA A 28 23.61 6.15 29.30
N ALA A 29 24.47 6.46 28.32
CA ALA A 29 25.90 6.19 28.41
C ALA A 29 26.60 7.00 29.53
N VAL A 30 26.23 8.27 29.69
CA VAL A 30 26.76 9.11 30.78
C VAL A 30 26.27 8.60 32.14
N ILE A 31 24.97 8.32 32.25
CA ILE A 31 24.36 7.77 33.47
C ILE A 31 24.99 6.42 33.84
N GLY A 32 25.23 5.54 32.86
CA GLY A 32 25.87 4.25 33.05
C GLY A 32 27.28 4.36 33.63
N LYS A 33 28.10 5.28 33.10
CA LYS A 33 29.45 5.56 33.64
C LYS A 33 29.42 6.08 35.07
N ASP A 34 28.41 6.88 35.42
CA ASP A 34 28.23 7.37 36.79
C ASP A 34 27.86 6.24 37.74
N PHE A 35 26.96 5.33 37.33
CA PHE A 35 26.64 4.13 38.10
C PHE A 35 27.84 3.17 38.24
N GLU A 36 28.67 3.01 37.21
CA GLU A 36 29.89 2.20 37.28
C GLU A 36 30.83 2.73 38.36
N ARG A 37 31.12 4.05 38.36
CA ARG A 37 31.93 4.70 39.41
C ARG A 37 31.34 4.55 40.81
N LEU A 38 30.01 4.66 40.94
CA LEU A 38 29.34 4.51 42.23
C LEU A 38 29.35 3.06 42.74
N ILE A 39 29.23 2.08 41.85
CA ILE A 39 29.29 0.65 42.18
C ILE A 39 30.71 0.29 42.64
N GLU A 40 31.76 0.83 42.01
CA GLU A 40 33.15 0.66 42.46
C GLU A 40 33.39 1.18 43.88
N LEU A 41 32.74 2.28 44.27
CA LEU A 41 32.93 2.92 45.58
C LEU A 41 32.07 2.32 46.70
N PHE A 42 30.81 1.98 46.41
CA PHE A 42 29.81 1.61 47.42
C PHE A 42 29.33 0.16 47.33
N GLY A 43 29.84 -0.62 46.36
CA GLY A 43 29.42 -1.99 46.10
C GLY A 43 28.07 -2.08 45.36
N SER A 44 27.89 -3.16 44.60
CA SER A 44 26.71 -3.36 43.72
C SER A 44 25.40 -3.54 44.48
N GLU A 45 25.44 -4.10 45.69
CA GLU A 45 24.28 -4.45 46.52
C GLU A 45 23.31 -3.27 46.73
N ASN A 46 23.84 -2.05 46.84
CA ASN A 46 23.07 -0.83 47.08
C ASN A 46 22.26 -0.37 45.85
N PHE A 47 22.64 -0.82 44.64
CA PHE A 47 22.08 -0.35 43.38
C PHE A 47 21.22 -1.40 42.66
N VAL A 48 21.22 -2.66 43.11
CA VAL A 48 20.47 -3.78 42.49
C VAL A 48 18.99 -3.44 42.29
N SER A 49 18.37 -2.73 43.23
CA SER A 49 16.95 -2.36 43.15
C SER A 49 16.67 -1.04 42.41
N LEU A 50 17.69 -0.20 42.20
CA LEU A 50 17.57 1.13 41.58
C LEU A 50 17.86 1.07 40.08
N LEU A 51 18.92 0.35 39.67
CA LEU A 51 19.33 0.22 38.27
C LEU A 51 18.18 -0.20 37.34
N PRO A 52 17.36 -1.23 37.67
CA PRO A 52 16.22 -1.61 36.84
C PRO A 52 15.19 -0.49 36.69
N LYS A 53 14.96 0.33 37.73
CA LYS A 53 14.02 1.46 37.66
C LYS A 53 14.54 2.58 36.76
N VAL A 54 15.84 2.84 36.80
CA VAL A 54 16.49 3.83 35.92
C VAL A 54 16.45 3.35 34.47
N ILE A 55 16.76 2.08 34.23
CA ILE A 55 16.66 1.47 32.90
C ILE A 55 15.23 1.58 32.37
N SER A 56 14.22 1.18 33.15
CA SER A 56 12.81 1.31 32.72
C SER A 56 12.38 2.76 32.46
N ALA A 57 12.93 3.74 33.20
CA ALA A 57 12.66 5.15 32.93
C ALA A 57 13.32 5.63 31.61
N LEU A 58 14.53 5.16 31.32
CA LEU A 58 15.23 5.46 30.06
C LEU A 58 14.57 4.77 28.85
N GLU A 59 14.14 3.51 28.98
CA GLU A 59 13.37 2.78 27.96
C GLU A 59 12.04 3.48 27.66
N LEU A 60 11.35 3.96 28.70
CA LEU A 60 10.11 4.73 28.53
C LEU A 60 10.38 6.04 27.79
N LEU A 61 11.46 6.73 28.13
CA LEU A 61 11.88 7.96 27.44
C LEU A 61 12.24 7.67 25.97
N GLU A 62 12.91 6.55 25.69
CA GLU A 62 13.26 6.11 24.33
C GLU A 62 12.01 5.88 23.49
N SER A 63 11.00 5.22 24.07
CA SER A 63 9.69 5.02 23.45
C SER A 63 9.02 6.36 23.11
N PHE A 64 9.09 7.35 24.01
CA PHE A 64 8.56 8.70 23.75
C PHE A 64 9.34 9.43 22.64
N ALA A 65 10.67 9.38 22.62
CA ALA A 65 11.46 10.01 21.57
C ALA A 65 11.24 9.33 20.21
N SER A 66 11.20 8.00 20.15
CA SER A 66 10.87 7.26 18.93
C SER A 66 9.48 7.62 18.39
N ARG A 67 8.52 7.84 19.29
CA ARG A 67 7.18 8.30 18.91
C ARG A 67 7.21 9.74 18.40
N ASN A 68 7.92 10.64 19.07
CA ASN A 68 8.07 12.03 18.64
C ASN A 68 8.75 12.13 17.26
N GLU A 69 9.80 11.35 17.00
CA GLU A 69 10.43 11.31 15.68
C GLU A 69 9.46 10.87 14.59
N ARG A 70 8.65 9.83 14.85
CA ARG A 70 7.62 9.37 13.91
C ARG A 70 6.55 10.44 13.67
N GLU A 71 6.07 11.08 14.72
CA GLU A 71 5.09 12.16 14.62
C GLU A 71 5.66 13.38 13.87
N ASN A 72 6.92 13.77 14.14
CA ASN A 72 7.60 14.86 13.45
C ASN A 72 7.81 14.54 11.97
N GLN A 73 8.25 13.31 11.63
CA GLN A 73 8.35 12.86 10.24
C GLN A 73 7.00 12.95 9.51
N GLU A 74 5.90 12.61 10.17
CA GLU A 74 4.57 12.72 9.58
C GLU A 74 4.13 14.17 9.42
N ILE A 75 4.42 15.03 10.40
CA ILE A 75 4.19 16.47 10.31
C ILE A 75 4.95 17.05 9.10
N ASP A 76 6.22 16.66 8.89
CA ASP A 76 7.01 17.15 7.78
C ASP A 76 6.50 16.64 6.43
N ARG A 77 6.06 15.37 6.35
CA ARG A 77 5.37 14.84 5.16
C ARG A 77 4.09 15.61 4.85
N LEU A 78 3.28 15.91 5.86
CA LEU A 78 2.05 16.67 5.71
C LEU A 78 2.33 18.11 5.28
N LYS A 79 3.33 18.79 5.87
CA LYS A 79 3.77 20.12 5.46
C LYS A 79 4.19 20.14 3.99
N CYS A 80 5.06 19.22 3.57
CA CYS A 80 5.46 19.08 2.16
C CYS A 80 4.27 18.81 1.23
N ALA A 81 3.29 18.02 1.68
CA ALA A 81 2.07 17.77 0.91
C ALA A 81 1.19 19.02 0.77
N VAL A 82 1.06 19.81 1.83
CA VAL A 82 0.33 21.09 1.81
C VAL A 82 0.99 22.07 0.86
N GLU A 83 2.31 22.28 0.97
CA GLU A 83 3.06 23.18 0.09
C GLU A 83 2.89 22.80 -1.39
N ARG A 84 2.96 21.50 -1.70
CA ARG A 84 2.71 20.99 -3.06
C ARG A 84 1.29 21.29 -3.54
N LEU A 85 0.27 21.01 -2.72
CA LEU A 85 -1.12 21.27 -3.07
C LEU A 85 -1.41 22.77 -3.23
N GLU A 86 -0.78 23.63 -2.43
CA GLU A 86 -0.88 25.08 -2.57
C GLU A 86 -0.22 25.59 -3.84
N ALA A 87 0.92 25.01 -4.24
CA ALA A 87 1.56 25.30 -5.51
C ALA A 87 0.69 24.87 -6.71
N GLU A 88 0.15 23.65 -6.69
CA GLU A 88 -0.77 23.16 -7.73
C GLU A 88 -2.03 24.03 -7.82
N LYS A 89 -2.58 24.46 -6.67
CA LYS A 89 -3.72 25.38 -6.62
C LYS A 89 -3.40 26.74 -7.23
N ARG A 90 -2.20 27.27 -7.02
CA ARG A 90 -1.73 28.52 -7.66
C ARG A 90 -1.59 28.34 -9.17
N GLU A 91 -0.91 27.29 -9.59
CA GLU A 91 -0.70 26.99 -11.01
C GLU A 91 -2.03 26.82 -11.74
N ARG A 92 -3.00 26.12 -11.14
CA ARG A 92 -4.35 25.98 -11.71
C ARG A 92 -5.05 27.33 -11.86
N LYS A 93 -4.97 28.21 -10.87
CA LYS A 93 -5.54 29.57 -10.95
C LYS A 93 -4.87 30.41 -12.02
N GLU A 94 -3.54 30.35 -12.11
CA GLU A 94 -2.78 31.05 -13.15
C GLU A 94 -3.13 30.53 -14.55
N GLY A 95 -3.30 29.21 -14.71
CA GLY A 95 -3.78 28.61 -15.94
C GLY A 95 -5.15 29.12 -16.34
N VAL A 96 -6.11 29.15 -15.40
CA VAL A 96 -7.45 29.70 -15.66
C VAL A 96 -7.39 31.17 -16.07
N LEU A 97 -6.56 31.98 -15.41
CA LEU A 97 -6.41 33.40 -15.74
C LEU A 97 -5.80 33.59 -17.14
N LYS A 98 -4.80 32.79 -17.52
CA LYS A 98 -4.19 32.83 -18.86
C LYS A 98 -5.19 32.44 -19.93
N PHE A 99 -5.96 31.36 -19.74
CA PHE A 99 -7.00 30.98 -20.68
C PHE A 99 -8.09 32.06 -20.82
N GLN A 100 -8.44 32.74 -19.74
CA GLN A 100 -9.38 33.86 -19.79
C GLN A 100 -8.82 35.04 -20.61
N GLN A 101 -7.54 35.39 -20.41
CA GLN A 101 -6.87 36.43 -21.19
C GLN A 101 -6.75 36.09 -22.68
N GLU A 102 -6.43 34.83 -23.00
CA GLU A 102 -6.38 34.34 -24.38
C GLU A 102 -7.77 34.40 -25.04
N LEU A 103 -8.82 34.04 -24.30
CA LEU A 103 -10.20 34.13 -24.80
C LEU A 103 -10.61 35.59 -25.07
N GLU A 104 -10.31 36.51 -24.15
CA GLU A 104 -10.57 37.94 -24.33
C GLU A 104 -9.82 38.51 -25.54
N ALA A 105 -8.56 38.14 -25.73
CA ALA A 105 -7.77 38.56 -26.89
C ALA A 105 -8.36 38.03 -28.21
N ILE A 106 -8.84 36.78 -28.24
CA ILE A 106 -9.52 36.20 -29.40
C ILE A 106 -10.83 36.96 -29.68
N GLU A 107 -11.63 37.27 -28.65
CA GLU A 107 -12.85 38.05 -28.80
C GLU A 107 -12.60 39.46 -29.33
N GLU A 108 -11.57 40.14 -28.84
CA GLU A 108 -11.15 41.46 -29.34
C GLU A 108 -10.72 41.39 -30.81
N ASN A 109 -9.96 40.37 -31.19
CA ASN A 109 -9.56 40.16 -32.57
C ASN A 109 -10.77 39.93 -33.48
N TYR A 110 -11.71 39.07 -33.07
CA TYR A 110 -12.95 38.87 -33.83
C TYR A 110 -13.78 40.15 -33.96
N LYS A 111 -13.90 40.95 -32.89
CA LYS A 111 -14.58 42.26 -32.96
C LYS A 111 -13.89 43.20 -33.95
N ALA A 112 -12.56 43.24 -33.96
CA ALA A 112 -11.79 44.04 -34.90
C ALA A 112 -12.00 43.60 -36.36
N GLU A 113 -11.99 42.29 -36.63
CA GLU A 113 -12.27 41.73 -37.97
C GLU A 113 -13.69 42.03 -38.45
N ILE A 114 -14.68 41.93 -37.56
CA ILE A 114 -16.07 42.30 -37.86
C ILE A 114 -16.15 43.79 -38.19
N HIS A 115 -15.54 44.65 -37.38
CA HIS A 115 -15.51 46.09 -37.65
C HIS A 115 -14.85 46.42 -38.99
N HIS A 116 -13.70 45.81 -39.28
CA HIS A 116 -13.00 45.99 -40.55
C HIS A 116 -13.86 45.55 -41.74
N SER A 117 -14.52 44.40 -41.63
CA SER A 117 -15.42 43.88 -42.67
C SER A 117 -16.62 44.79 -42.91
N LEU A 118 -17.25 45.29 -41.84
CA LEU A 118 -18.35 46.26 -41.93
C LEU A 118 -17.92 47.56 -42.59
N GLU A 119 -16.72 48.05 -42.26
CA GLU A 119 -16.18 49.26 -42.87
C GLU A 119 -15.87 49.08 -44.36
N MET A 120 -15.38 47.90 -44.76
CA MET A 120 -15.19 47.55 -46.17
C MET A 120 -16.52 47.48 -46.93
N VAL A 121 -17.54 46.84 -46.35
CA VAL A 121 -18.89 46.82 -46.94
C VAL A 121 -19.44 48.22 -47.12
N ARG A 122 -19.28 49.10 -46.12
CA ARG A 122 -19.73 50.50 -46.21
C ARG A 122 -19.03 51.23 -47.37
N LYS A 123 -17.71 51.09 -47.50
CA LYS A 123 -16.93 51.69 -48.60
C LYS A 123 -17.44 51.20 -49.96
N LEU A 124 -17.68 49.91 -50.12
CA LEU A 124 -18.21 49.34 -51.36
C LEU A 124 -19.65 49.81 -51.65
N GLN A 125 -20.49 49.97 -50.63
CA GLN A 125 -21.85 50.52 -50.79
C GLN A 125 -21.83 51.98 -51.22
N ASP A 126 -20.95 52.81 -50.62
CA ASP A 126 -20.77 54.21 -50.99
C ASP A 126 -20.27 54.34 -52.44
N GLU A 127 -19.38 53.45 -52.87
CA GLU A 127 -18.84 53.40 -54.23
C GLU A 127 -19.90 52.95 -55.24
N ASN A 128 -20.66 51.88 -54.95
CA ASN A 128 -21.79 51.45 -55.77
C ASN A 128 -22.83 52.56 -55.92
N LYS A 129 -23.14 53.28 -54.84
CA LYS A 129 -24.07 54.41 -54.88
C LYS A 129 -23.55 55.54 -55.79
N ARG A 130 -22.25 55.87 -55.71
CA ARG A 130 -21.62 56.80 -56.65
C ARG A 130 -21.71 56.33 -58.09
N LEU A 131 -21.42 55.05 -58.36
CA LEU A 131 -21.48 54.49 -59.71
C LEU A 131 -22.91 54.52 -60.27
N CYS A 132 -23.91 54.18 -59.46
CA CYS A 132 -25.32 54.30 -59.86
C CYS A 132 -25.71 55.74 -60.21
N GLN A 133 -25.30 56.73 -59.40
CA GLN A 133 -25.55 58.15 -59.71
C GLN A 133 -24.89 58.59 -61.02
N ILE A 134 -23.67 58.10 -61.31
CA ILE A 134 -22.98 58.36 -62.57
C ILE A 134 -23.75 57.75 -63.75
N ILE A 135 -24.26 56.51 -63.60
CA ILE A 135 -25.05 55.83 -64.65
C ILE A 135 -26.38 56.56 -64.88
N GLU A 136 -27.10 56.95 -63.83
CA GLU A 136 -28.37 57.70 -63.92
C GLU A 136 -28.19 59.07 -64.57
N SER A 137 -27.03 59.71 -64.39
CA SER A 137 -26.70 60.99 -65.04
C SER A 137 -26.35 60.87 -66.53
N LYS A 138 -26.28 59.65 -67.09
CA LYS A 138 -25.73 59.37 -68.43
C LYS A 138 -26.76 58.92 -69.46
N GLU A 139 -27.98 59.47 -69.41
CA GLU A 139 -28.96 59.38 -70.50
C GLU A 139 -29.08 60.70 -71.27
N CYS A 140 -28.20 60.95 -72.24
CA CYS A 140 -28.50 61.77 -73.43
C CYS A 140 -27.45 61.65 -74.56
N SER A 141 -27.95 61.26 -75.73
CA SER A 141 -27.50 61.53 -77.11
C SER A 141 -26.27 60.80 -77.71
N PRO A 142 -26.41 60.22 -78.92
CA PRO A 142 -25.33 59.62 -79.69
C PRO A 142 -24.70 60.63 -80.68
N VAL A 143 -23.39 60.49 -80.94
CA VAL A 143 -22.70 60.63 -82.25
C VAL A 143 -21.20 60.56 -81.97
N GLU A 144 -20.55 59.60 -82.63
CA GLU A 144 -19.09 59.49 -82.66
C GLU A 144 -18.46 60.77 -83.22
N THR A 145 -17.61 61.40 -82.43
CA THR A 145 -16.46 62.16 -82.93
C THR A 145 -15.28 61.86 -82.02
N PHE A 146 -14.18 61.35 -82.60
CA PHE A 146 -12.90 61.17 -81.91
C PHE A 146 -12.40 62.51 -81.34
N ARG A 147 -12.76 62.82 -80.09
CA ARG A 147 -12.40 64.04 -79.34
C ARG A 147 -12.58 63.76 -77.83
N SER A 148 -11.55 64.03 -77.03
CA SER A 148 -11.51 64.15 -75.55
C SER A 148 -12.07 63.00 -74.68
N ASP A 149 -13.28 62.52 -74.93
CA ASP A 149 -14.02 61.59 -74.07
C ASP A 149 -13.43 60.18 -74.07
N ASP A 150 -12.86 59.72 -75.19
CA ASP A 150 -12.17 58.42 -75.23
C ASP A 150 -10.80 58.47 -74.54
N ILE A 151 -10.13 59.62 -74.56
CA ILE A 151 -8.91 59.85 -73.77
C ILE A 151 -9.26 59.81 -72.28
N GLU A 152 -10.37 60.43 -71.88
CA GLU A 152 -10.86 60.38 -70.50
C GLU A 152 -11.24 58.95 -70.06
N LYS A 153 -11.93 58.18 -70.92
CA LYS A 153 -12.22 56.76 -70.65
C LYS A 153 -10.94 55.92 -70.52
N ILE A 154 -9.95 56.15 -71.37
CA ILE A 154 -8.64 55.46 -71.31
C ILE A 154 -7.89 55.85 -70.03
N LEU A 155 -7.93 57.12 -69.62
CA LEU A 155 -7.32 57.58 -68.37
C LEU A 155 -8.02 56.98 -67.14
N ASN A 156 -9.35 56.91 -67.15
CA ASN A 156 -10.13 56.29 -66.09
C ASN A 156 -9.87 54.78 -66.00
N LEU A 157 -9.82 54.08 -67.14
CA LEU A 157 -9.42 52.67 -67.20
C LEU A 157 -7.97 52.46 -66.74
N SER A 158 -7.05 53.36 -67.10
CA SER A 158 -5.67 53.30 -66.64
C SER A 158 -5.57 53.50 -65.13
N CYS A 159 -6.37 54.41 -64.57
CA CYS A 159 -6.47 54.64 -63.13
C CYS A 159 -7.04 53.41 -62.40
N THR A 160 -8.11 52.78 -62.90
CA THR A 160 -8.67 51.57 -62.28
C THR A 160 -7.74 50.37 -62.41
N VAL A 161 -7.04 50.20 -63.54
CA VAL A 161 -6.00 49.18 -63.71
C VAL A 161 -4.88 49.39 -62.70
N GLU A 162 -4.43 50.63 -62.48
CA GLU A 162 -3.40 50.94 -61.49
C GLU A 162 -3.89 50.69 -60.05
N GLN A 163 -5.15 51.02 -59.74
CA GLN A 163 -5.78 50.68 -58.47
C GLN A 163 -5.88 49.16 -58.27
N GLN A 164 -6.27 48.40 -59.30
CA GLN A 164 -6.32 46.94 -59.25
C GLN A 164 -4.93 46.34 -59.06
N ARG A 165 -3.91 46.86 -59.75
CA ARG A 165 -2.50 46.46 -59.52
C ARG A 165 -2.07 46.70 -58.09
N ASN A 166 -2.40 47.86 -57.52
CA ASN A 166 -2.07 48.17 -56.14
C ASN A 166 -2.84 47.26 -55.16
N ARG A 167 -4.11 46.95 -55.45
CA ARG A 167 -4.89 46.01 -54.63
C ARG A 167 -4.31 44.60 -54.68
N ILE A 168 -3.87 44.14 -55.86
CA ILE A 168 -3.18 42.85 -56.02
C ILE A 168 -1.91 42.82 -55.16
N LYS A 169 -1.06 43.86 -55.23
CA LYS A 169 0.16 43.94 -54.41
C LYS A 169 -0.11 43.88 -52.90
N ILE A 170 -1.19 44.52 -52.43
CA ILE A 170 -1.57 44.47 -51.01
C ILE A 170 -1.99 43.04 -50.63
N ILE A 171 -2.82 42.40 -51.46
CA ILE A 171 -3.28 41.03 -51.21
C ILE A 171 -2.10 40.04 -51.27
N GLU A 172 -1.17 40.21 -52.21
CA GLU A 172 0.05 39.39 -52.29
C GLU A 172 0.89 39.52 -51.02
N LYS A 173 1.04 40.74 -50.49
CA LYS A 173 1.75 40.98 -49.23
C LYS A 173 1.03 40.36 -48.04
N GLU A 174 -0.29 40.53 -47.93
CA GLU A 174 -1.11 39.90 -46.88
C GLU A 174 -1.01 38.36 -46.96
N PHE A 175 -1.00 37.81 -48.17
CA PHE A 175 -0.84 36.38 -48.41
C PHE A 175 0.56 35.88 -47.99
N GLU A 176 1.62 36.62 -48.32
CA GLU A 176 2.98 36.32 -47.89
C GLU A 176 3.09 36.34 -46.36
N GLU A 177 2.56 37.37 -45.70
CA GLU A 177 2.51 37.45 -44.23
C GLU A 177 1.81 36.24 -43.62
N LYS A 178 0.64 35.85 -44.15
CA LYS A 178 -0.10 34.65 -43.70
C LYS A 178 0.63 33.34 -43.99
N THR A 179 1.39 33.26 -45.08
CA THR A 179 2.22 32.10 -45.40
C THR A 179 3.33 31.95 -44.35
N THR A 180 4.02 33.04 -44.00
CA THR A 180 5.06 33.00 -42.96
C THR A 180 4.49 32.69 -41.56
N GLU A 181 3.28 33.15 -41.25
CA GLU A 181 2.58 32.81 -40.00
C GLU A 181 2.28 31.31 -39.94
N THR A 182 1.82 30.74 -41.05
CA THR A 182 1.53 29.31 -41.18
C THR A 182 2.81 28.47 -41.02
N GLU A 183 3.92 28.88 -41.61
CA GLU A 183 5.23 28.21 -41.46
C GLU A 183 5.70 28.20 -39.99
N LYS A 184 5.58 29.33 -39.27
CA LYS A 184 5.91 29.40 -37.85
C LYS A 184 5.03 28.47 -37.00
N LEU A 185 3.73 28.42 -37.29
CA LEU A 185 2.81 27.51 -36.61
C LEU A 185 3.18 26.04 -36.88
N LEU A 186 3.62 25.69 -38.09
CA LEU A 186 4.11 24.36 -38.40
C LEU A 186 5.38 24.02 -37.60
N ASP A 187 6.33 24.94 -37.48
CA ASP A 187 7.54 24.77 -36.65
C ASP A 187 7.19 24.55 -35.16
N ASP A 188 6.19 25.28 -34.67
CA ASP A 188 5.68 25.15 -33.31
C ASP A 188 5.03 23.77 -33.07
N VAL A 189 4.22 23.30 -34.02
CA VAL A 189 3.63 21.95 -33.99
C VAL A 189 4.73 20.90 -33.95
N ASP A 190 5.76 21.02 -34.78
CA ASP A 190 6.88 20.07 -34.80
C ASP A 190 7.69 20.10 -33.50
N ARG A 191 7.90 21.28 -32.91
CA ARG A 191 8.52 21.41 -31.58
C ARG A 191 7.67 20.71 -30.52
N LEU A 192 6.37 20.97 -30.48
CA LEU A 192 5.45 20.33 -29.53
C LEU A 192 5.42 18.81 -29.71
N GLN A 193 5.44 18.31 -30.94
CA GLN A 193 5.55 16.87 -31.20
C GLN A 193 6.84 16.26 -30.63
N ARG A 194 7.98 16.95 -30.75
CA ARG A 194 9.25 16.50 -30.16
C ARG A 194 9.17 16.44 -28.63
N VAL A 195 8.63 17.49 -28.00
CA VAL A 195 8.45 17.54 -26.54
C VAL A 195 7.49 16.44 -26.07
N ASN A 196 6.37 16.23 -26.75
CA ASN A 196 5.42 15.17 -26.42
C ASN A 196 6.04 13.77 -26.53
N LYS A 197 6.85 13.51 -27.56
CA LYS A 197 7.60 12.24 -27.69
C LYS A 197 8.57 12.04 -26.53
N GLU A 198 9.27 13.09 -26.11
CA GLU A 198 10.20 13.05 -24.98
C GLU A 198 9.48 12.83 -23.65
N LEU A 199 8.37 13.54 -23.41
CA LEU A 199 7.53 13.35 -22.22
C LEU A 199 6.96 11.92 -22.16
N ALA A 200 6.52 11.36 -23.28
CA ALA A 200 6.05 9.97 -23.33
C ALA A 200 7.16 8.97 -22.98
N ARG A 201 8.39 9.21 -23.45
CA ARG A 201 9.57 8.39 -23.08
C ARG A 201 9.89 8.50 -21.59
N ARG A 202 9.92 9.72 -21.04
CA ARG A 202 10.15 9.95 -19.60
C ARG A 202 9.07 9.31 -18.73
N TYR A 203 7.81 9.46 -19.11
CA TYR A 203 6.69 8.81 -18.42
C TYR A 203 6.86 7.28 -18.39
N LYS A 204 7.24 6.68 -19.52
CA LYS A 204 7.51 5.24 -19.60
C LYS A 204 8.68 4.82 -18.70
N ALA A 205 9.76 5.59 -18.68
CA ALA A 205 10.93 5.32 -17.84
C ALA A 205 10.59 5.38 -16.34
N VAL A 206 9.94 6.47 -15.90
CA VAL A 206 9.50 6.64 -14.50
C VAL A 206 8.51 5.56 -14.09
N ARG A 207 7.56 5.20 -14.98
CA ARG A 207 6.61 4.11 -14.73
C ARG A 207 7.31 2.76 -14.56
N SER A 208 8.29 2.46 -15.41
CA SER A 208 9.08 1.22 -15.31
C SER A 208 9.89 1.18 -14.01
N GLN A 209 10.52 2.29 -13.64
CA GLN A 209 11.25 2.41 -12.37
C GLN A 209 10.30 2.19 -11.17
N GLY A 210 9.11 2.77 -11.22
CA GLY A 210 8.08 2.55 -10.20
C GLY A 210 7.65 1.08 -10.08
N GLN A 211 7.57 0.35 -11.20
CA GLN A 211 7.27 -1.09 -11.20
C GLN A 211 8.40 -1.90 -10.54
N THR A 212 9.66 -1.64 -10.90
CA THR A 212 10.82 -2.31 -10.29
C THR A 212 10.90 -2.05 -8.78
N LEU A 213 10.69 -0.81 -8.33
CA LEU A 213 10.66 -0.50 -6.89
C LEU A 213 9.53 -1.23 -6.14
N VAL A 214 8.38 -1.44 -6.79
CA VAL A 214 7.28 -2.23 -6.21
C VAL A 214 7.67 -3.70 -6.12
N GLU A 215 8.31 -4.27 -7.14
CA GLU A 215 8.82 -5.63 -7.14
C GLU A 215 9.85 -5.84 -6.02
N GLU A 216 10.87 -4.97 -5.94
CA GLU A 216 11.88 -4.98 -4.88
C GLU A 216 11.24 -4.88 -3.48
N LYS A 217 10.26 -3.97 -3.31
CA LYS A 217 9.52 -3.87 -2.05
C LYS A 217 8.80 -5.17 -1.71
N THR A 218 8.18 -5.82 -2.68
CA THR A 218 7.47 -7.11 -2.44
C THR A 218 8.45 -8.23 -2.08
N GLU A 219 9.63 -8.29 -2.69
CA GLU A 219 10.67 -9.25 -2.35
C GLU A 219 11.18 -9.05 -0.92
N MET A 220 11.44 -7.80 -0.53
CA MET A 220 11.89 -7.47 0.83
C MET A 220 10.83 -7.80 1.88
N ILE A 221 9.55 -7.59 1.59
CA ILE A 221 8.45 -8.00 2.49
C ILE A 221 8.40 -9.52 2.64
N CYS A 222 8.53 -10.28 1.54
CA CYS A 222 8.58 -11.73 1.59
C CYS A 222 9.78 -12.24 2.41
N ALA A 223 10.96 -11.64 2.22
CA ALA A 223 12.17 -11.98 2.98
C ALA A 223 11.99 -11.70 4.47
N LEU A 224 11.42 -10.54 4.84
CA LEU A 224 11.11 -10.18 6.21
C LEU A 224 10.14 -11.18 6.85
N GLN A 225 9.04 -11.50 6.17
CA GLN A 225 8.07 -12.49 6.67
C GLN A 225 8.68 -13.88 6.88
N ASN A 226 9.61 -14.28 6.02
CA ASN A 226 10.34 -15.55 6.18
C ASN A 226 11.29 -15.50 7.39
N ALA A 227 12.01 -14.39 7.58
CA ALA A 227 12.86 -14.20 8.74
C ALA A 227 12.05 -14.19 10.05
N GLU A 228 10.90 -13.52 10.08
CA GLU A 228 9.98 -13.52 11.23
C GLU A 228 9.51 -14.94 11.56
N LYS A 229 9.12 -15.74 10.55
CA LYS A 229 8.77 -17.15 10.75
C LYS A 229 9.93 -17.94 11.35
N CYS A 230 11.13 -17.81 10.80
CA CYS A 230 12.31 -18.49 11.35
C CYS A 230 12.59 -18.08 12.81
N ILE A 231 12.46 -16.79 13.15
CA ILE A 231 12.59 -16.32 14.53
C ILE A 231 11.53 -16.95 15.44
N THR A 232 10.28 -17.05 14.98
CA THR A 232 9.21 -17.69 15.77
C THR A 232 9.49 -19.18 16.00
N GLU A 233 9.99 -19.90 14.98
CA GLU A 233 10.37 -21.31 15.11
C GLU A 233 11.55 -21.51 16.06
N LEU A 234 12.58 -20.65 15.98
CA LEU A 234 13.72 -20.70 16.88
C LEU A 234 13.33 -20.40 18.33
N ARG A 235 12.43 -19.41 18.54
CA ARG A 235 11.88 -19.12 19.88
C ARG A 235 11.09 -20.28 20.45
N ALA A 236 10.32 -21.00 19.63
CA ALA A 236 9.60 -22.18 20.06
C ALA A 236 10.58 -23.31 20.50
N LYS A 237 11.61 -23.59 19.69
CA LYS A 237 12.65 -24.56 20.03
C LYS A 237 13.42 -24.18 21.29
N LEU A 238 13.75 -22.90 21.46
CA LEU A 238 14.41 -22.40 22.66
C LEU A 238 13.53 -22.66 23.89
N GLY A 239 12.23 -22.36 23.82
CA GLY A 239 11.28 -22.65 24.90
C GLY A 239 11.14 -24.14 25.22
N GLU A 240 11.21 -25.02 24.21
CA GLU A 240 11.26 -26.48 24.44
C GLU A 240 12.54 -26.90 25.14
N THR A 241 13.69 -26.35 24.74
CA THR A 241 14.98 -26.65 25.40
C THR A 241 15.06 -26.12 26.83
N GLU A 242 14.49 -24.93 27.11
CA GLU A 242 14.43 -24.37 28.46
C GLU A 242 13.54 -25.22 29.38
N LYS A 243 12.43 -25.76 28.85
CA LYS A 243 11.59 -26.71 29.61
C LYS A 243 12.36 -27.99 29.91
N ALA A 244 12.98 -28.60 28.90
CA ALA A 244 13.76 -29.82 29.09
C ALA A 244 14.92 -29.62 30.10
N GLN A 245 15.54 -28.43 30.10
CA GLN A 245 16.57 -28.10 31.09
C GLN A 245 16.00 -27.99 32.51
N LYS A 246 14.85 -27.33 32.69
CA LYS A 246 14.17 -27.25 33.99
C LYS A 246 13.76 -28.62 34.51
N ASP A 247 13.19 -29.46 33.65
CA ASP A 247 12.81 -30.83 34.01
C ASP A 247 14.03 -31.63 34.47
N LEU A 248 15.19 -31.45 33.80
CA LEU A 248 16.44 -32.09 34.19
C LEU A 248 17.00 -31.55 35.52
N GLU A 249 16.94 -30.23 35.74
CA GLU A 249 17.31 -29.61 37.03
C GLU A 249 16.41 -30.08 38.18
N GLU A 250 15.12 -30.26 37.93
CA GLU A 250 14.16 -30.81 38.90
C GLU A 250 14.53 -32.25 39.26
N ILE A 251 14.76 -33.12 38.26
CA ILE A 251 15.24 -34.49 38.50
C ILE A 251 16.58 -34.50 39.26
N GLN A 252 17.51 -33.62 38.90
CA GLN A 252 18.81 -33.49 39.59
C GLN A 252 18.59 -33.09 41.07
N SER A 253 17.67 -32.17 41.35
CA SER A 253 17.35 -31.75 42.72
C SER A 253 16.68 -32.85 43.54
N GLU A 254 15.85 -33.70 42.91
CA GLU A 254 15.33 -34.92 43.54
C GLU A 254 16.44 -35.94 43.79
N VAL A 255 17.44 -36.01 42.90
CA VAL A 255 18.62 -36.88 43.04
C VAL A 255 19.60 -36.39 44.11
N ASP A 256 19.66 -35.10 44.40
CA ASP A 256 20.50 -34.54 45.46
C ASP A 256 19.78 -34.49 46.83
N ASN A 257 18.49 -34.83 46.86
CA ASN A 257 17.71 -34.86 48.09
C ASN A 257 18.01 -36.15 48.89
N ASP A 258 18.72 -36.00 50.02
CA ASP A 258 19.15 -37.10 50.90
C ASP A 258 17.99 -37.87 51.57
N HIS A 259 16.78 -37.31 51.55
CA HIS A 259 15.59 -37.90 52.18
C HIS A 259 14.78 -38.79 51.24
N VAL A 260 15.17 -38.90 49.97
CA VAL A 260 14.52 -39.79 48.99
C VAL A 260 15.16 -41.18 49.11
N PRO A 261 14.39 -42.24 49.42
CA PRO A 261 14.94 -43.60 49.53
C PRO A 261 15.54 -44.05 48.20
N ARG A 262 16.84 -44.34 48.18
CA ARG A 262 17.56 -44.83 46.99
C ARG A 262 17.86 -46.31 47.18
N PHE A 263 17.28 -47.14 46.33
CA PHE A 263 17.64 -48.55 46.28
C PHE A 263 18.68 -48.77 45.21
N THR A 264 19.74 -49.51 45.54
CA THR A 264 20.70 -49.93 44.53
C THR A 264 20.07 -51.02 43.64
N LEU A 265 20.53 -51.15 42.39
CA LEU A 265 20.11 -52.26 41.53
C LEU A 265 20.42 -53.64 42.15
N ALA A 266 21.40 -53.71 43.06
CA ALA A 266 21.70 -54.92 43.82
C ALA A 266 20.62 -55.21 44.87
N GLU A 267 20.27 -54.23 45.70
CA GLU A 267 19.20 -54.36 46.70
C GLU A 267 17.85 -54.72 46.07
N LEU A 268 17.51 -54.10 44.93
CA LEU A 268 16.26 -54.43 44.23
C LEU A 268 16.27 -55.89 43.73
N ARG A 269 17.42 -56.39 43.26
CA ARG A 269 17.56 -57.79 42.86
C ARG A 269 17.45 -58.72 44.06
N GLU A 270 18.07 -58.38 45.18
CA GLU A 270 17.98 -59.14 46.43
C GLU A 270 16.54 -59.23 46.92
N VAL A 271 15.83 -58.10 47.02
CA VAL A 271 14.42 -58.07 47.43
C VAL A 271 13.52 -58.84 46.46
N LEU A 272 13.80 -58.77 45.14
CA LEU A 272 13.05 -59.57 44.16
C LEU A 272 13.31 -61.07 44.29
N GLN A 273 14.56 -61.47 44.57
CA GLN A 273 14.92 -62.86 44.82
C GLN A 273 14.28 -63.36 46.12
N GLU A 274 14.32 -62.56 47.18
CA GLU A 274 13.67 -62.86 48.45
C GLU A 274 12.15 -62.97 48.29
N LYS A 275 11.52 -62.03 47.57
CA LYS A 275 10.10 -62.09 47.21
C LYS A 275 9.77 -63.39 46.46
N ASN A 276 10.59 -63.77 45.48
CA ASN A 276 10.37 -65.00 44.72
C ASN A 276 10.55 -66.26 45.59
N HIS A 277 11.53 -66.25 46.49
CA HIS A 277 11.76 -67.33 47.45
C HIS A 277 10.59 -67.47 48.44
N LEU A 278 10.15 -66.36 49.02
CA LEU A 278 8.98 -66.32 49.90
C LEU A 278 7.71 -66.75 49.17
N LYS A 279 7.54 -66.34 47.91
CA LYS A 279 6.41 -66.79 47.09
C LYS A 279 6.42 -68.31 46.90
N ALA A 280 7.59 -68.92 46.65
CA ALA A 280 7.72 -70.37 46.58
C ALA A 280 7.42 -71.05 47.93
N LYS A 281 7.91 -70.48 49.03
CA LYS A 281 7.63 -70.96 50.39
C LYS A 281 6.14 -70.89 50.74
N VAL A 282 5.47 -69.80 50.36
CA VAL A 282 4.03 -69.63 50.55
C VAL A 282 3.28 -70.69 49.76
N MET A 283 3.66 -70.97 48.50
CA MET A 283 3.04 -72.05 47.73
C MET A 283 3.23 -73.43 48.38
N GLU A 284 4.42 -73.74 48.90
CA GLU A 284 4.71 -74.99 49.61
C GLU A 284 3.86 -75.12 50.89
N LEU A 285 3.79 -74.05 51.70
CA LEU A 285 2.98 -74.02 52.92
C LEU A 285 1.47 -74.08 52.61
N GLU A 286 1.01 -73.42 51.54
CA GLU A 286 -0.36 -73.54 51.05
C GLU A 286 -0.66 -74.97 50.60
N GLU A 287 0.29 -75.65 49.95
CA GLU A 287 0.18 -77.06 49.59
C GLU A 287 0.12 -77.95 50.83
N GLU A 288 1.01 -77.79 51.81
CA GLU A 288 0.99 -78.53 53.08
C GLU A 288 -0.32 -78.28 53.85
N LEU A 289 -0.79 -77.03 53.92
CA LEU A 289 -2.09 -76.69 54.50
C LEU A 289 -3.25 -77.30 53.73
N SER A 290 -3.15 -77.41 52.41
CA SER A 290 -4.16 -78.09 51.58
C SER A 290 -4.19 -79.60 51.87
N GLN A 291 -3.05 -80.21 52.17
CA GLN A 291 -2.91 -81.61 52.54
C GLN A 291 -3.37 -81.90 53.98
N LEU A 292 -3.18 -80.94 54.89
CA LEU A 292 -3.62 -81.00 56.29
C LEU A 292 -5.06 -80.53 56.50
N ARG A 293 -5.67 -79.90 55.50
CA ARG A 293 -7.08 -79.56 55.54
C ARG A 293 -7.88 -80.87 55.57
N PRO A 294 -8.73 -81.09 56.59
CA PRO A 294 -9.58 -82.27 56.63
C PRO A 294 -10.43 -82.34 55.36
N PRO A 295 -10.69 -83.54 54.79
CA PRO A 295 -11.73 -83.70 53.79
C PRO A 295 -13.08 -83.50 54.47
N CYS A 296 -13.54 -82.25 54.57
CA CYS A 296 -14.94 -81.97 54.79
C CYS A 296 -15.67 -82.28 53.49
N ASN A 297 -16.32 -83.43 53.47
CA ASN A 297 -17.56 -83.59 52.72
C ASN A 297 -18.55 -82.57 53.27
N ASP A 298 -18.89 -81.58 52.46
CA ASP A 298 -20.29 -81.25 52.23
C ASP A 298 -20.47 -81.12 50.72
N ASP A 299 -21.30 -81.99 50.19
CA ASP A 299 -21.81 -81.93 48.84
C ASP A 299 -22.60 -80.63 48.67
N ASN A 300 -22.09 -79.71 47.88
CA ASN A 300 -22.93 -78.96 46.95
C ASN A 300 -22.11 -78.53 45.74
N GLU A 301 -22.64 -78.90 44.57
CA GLU A 301 -22.03 -78.73 43.27
C GLU A 301 -21.53 -77.30 43.02
N SER A 302 -20.29 -77.19 42.55
CA SER A 302 -19.94 -76.52 41.29
C SER A 302 -18.44 -76.65 41.02
N LYS A 303 -18.05 -77.71 40.31
CA LYS A 303 -16.78 -77.78 39.59
C LYS A 303 -17.02 -77.35 38.14
N SER A 304 -16.40 -76.25 37.73
CA SER A 304 -15.66 -76.10 36.47
C SER A 304 -15.24 -74.62 36.44
N GLY A 305 -13.96 -74.29 36.38
CA GLY A 305 -13.05 -74.65 35.31
C GLY A 305 -12.59 -73.31 34.73
N THR A 306 -11.33 -72.99 34.98
CA THR A 306 -10.45 -72.16 34.16
C THR A 306 -11.13 -71.13 33.24
N SER A 307 -11.09 -69.85 33.62
CA SER A 307 -10.72 -68.81 32.67
C SER A 307 -10.26 -67.58 33.43
N SER A 308 -9.09 -67.11 33.07
CA SER A 308 -8.62 -65.75 33.23
C SER A 308 -9.77 -64.77 32.94
N ASP A 309 -10.07 -63.89 33.90
CA ASP A 309 -10.74 -62.63 33.63
C ASP A 309 -10.29 -61.62 34.69
N GLU A 310 -9.07 -61.11 34.51
CA GLU A 310 -8.77 -59.76 34.95
C GLU A 310 -9.81 -58.84 34.29
N VAL A 311 -10.72 -58.30 35.09
CA VAL A 311 -11.63 -57.25 34.64
C VAL A 311 -10.77 -56.07 34.21
N LEU A 312 -10.49 -55.95 32.90
CA LEU A 312 -9.88 -54.77 32.31
C LEU A 312 -10.83 -53.60 32.52
N VAL A 313 -10.57 -52.81 33.56
CA VAL A 313 -11.23 -51.53 33.78
C VAL A 313 -10.75 -50.58 32.67
N TYR A 314 -11.44 -50.60 31.53
CA TYR A 314 -11.35 -49.51 30.57
C TYR A 314 -11.93 -48.27 31.26
N GLY A 315 -11.05 -47.33 31.62
CA GLY A 315 -11.45 -45.99 32.02
C GLY A 315 -12.36 -45.37 30.94
N PRO A 316 -13.24 -44.41 31.29
CA PRO A 316 -14.15 -43.82 30.33
C PRO A 316 -13.37 -43.31 29.12
N ILE A 317 -13.64 -43.86 27.94
CA ILE A 317 -13.06 -43.38 26.67
C ILE A 317 -13.25 -41.87 26.60
N ASN A 318 -12.14 -41.14 26.42
CA ASN A 318 -12.19 -39.70 26.17
C ASN A 318 -13.17 -39.45 25.03
N LYS A 319 -14.27 -38.75 25.30
CA LYS A 319 -15.23 -38.37 24.26
C LYS A 319 -14.50 -37.58 23.19
N GLU A 320 -14.69 -37.96 21.93
CA GLU A 320 -14.11 -37.21 20.82
C GLU A 320 -14.59 -35.74 20.88
N PRO A 321 -13.71 -34.77 20.54
CA PRO A 321 -14.08 -33.36 20.51
C PRO A 321 -15.33 -33.16 19.66
N GLU A 322 -16.29 -32.37 20.14
CA GLU A 322 -17.57 -32.16 19.45
C GLU A 322 -17.42 -31.64 18.01
N GLU A 323 -16.30 -30.98 17.71
CA GLU A 323 -15.93 -30.50 16.38
C GLU A 323 -15.80 -31.63 15.34
N LYS A 324 -15.38 -32.83 15.76
CA LYS A 324 -15.30 -34.00 14.87
C LYS A 324 -16.64 -34.70 14.69
N ILE A 325 -17.49 -34.69 15.73
CA ILE A 325 -18.80 -35.36 15.72
C ILE A 325 -19.82 -34.55 14.90
N TYR A 326 -19.70 -33.22 14.86
CA TYR A 326 -20.59 -32.34 14.09
C TYR A 326 -19.83 -31.37 13.15
N PRO A 327 -19.19 -31.88 12.07
CA PRO A 327 -18.40 -31.04 11.16
C PRO A 327 -19.22 -29.90 10.54
N GLU A 328 -20.50 -30.11 10.28
CA GLU A 328 -21.39 -29.11 9.68
C GLU A 328 -21.67 -27.92 10.60
N LYS A 329 -21.63 -28.11 11.92
CA LYS A 329 -21.89 -27.04 12.89
C LYS A 329 -20.66 -26.15 13.11
N TYR A 330 -19.46 -26.72 12.97
CA TYR A 330 -18.18 -26.06 13.22
C TYR A 330 -17.42 -25.71 11.94
N SER A 331 -17.99 -26.00 10.77
CA SER A 331 -17.45 -25.54 9.48
C SER A 331 -17.43 -24.01 9.44
N ARG A 332 -16.23 -23.42 9.52
CA ARG A 332 -16.05 -21.97 9.40
C ARG A 332 -16.58 -21.52 8.05
N LYS A 333 -17.59 -20.64 8.08
CA LYS A 333 -18.13 -19.95 6.89
C LYS A 333 -16.97 -19.47 6.02
N GLU A 334 -17.01 -19.80 4.73
CA GLU A 334 -15.94 -19.50 3.77
C GLU A 334 -15.50 -18.03 3.90
N SER A 335 -14.27 -17.80 4.35
CA SER A 335 -13.64 -16.47 4.34
C SER A 335 -13.64 -15.91 2.92
N GLY A 336 -13.92 -14.61 2.77
CA GLY A 336 -13.92 -13.92 1.48
C GLY A 336 -12.61 -14.08 0.69
N ILE A 337 -11.51 -14.41 1.37
CA ILE A 337 -10.21 -14.73 0.77
C ILE A 337 -10.28 -16.01 -0.07
N ARG A 338 -11.01 -17.04 0.36
CA ARG A 338 -11.21 -18.27 -0.44
C ARG A 338 -12.02 -18.01 -1.71
N ARG A 339 -12.95 -17.04 -1.69
CA ARG A 339 -13.67 -16.60 -2.90
C ARG A 339 -12.76 -15.83 -3.86
N PHE A 340 -11.85 -15.02 -3.32
CA PHE A 340 -10.87 -14.27 -4.11
C PHE A 340 -9.95 -15.22 -4.90
N PHE A 341 -9.45 -16.28 -4.27
CA PHE A 341 -8.61 -17.27 -4.98
C PHE A 341 -9.39 -18.19 -5.93
N ARG A 342 -10.70 -18.40 -5.73
CA ARG A 342 -11.54 -19.11 -6.73
C ARG A 342 -11.74 -18.28 -8.00
N LEU A 343 -11.78 -16.95 -7.89
CA LEU A 343 -11.90 -16.02 -9.02
C LEU A 343 -10.56 -15.81 -9.76
N VAL A 344 -9.44 -15.84 -9.02
CA VAL A 344 -8.09 -15.71 -9.59
C VAL A 344 -7.61 -17.04 -10.18
N GLY A 345 -8.03 -18.19 -9.61
CA GLY A 345 -7.66 -19.53 -10.07
C GLY A 345 -8.48 -20.07 -11.24
N SER A 346 -9.60 -19.44 -11.64
CA SER A 346 -10.41 -19.85 -12.80
C SER A 346 -9.86 -19.36 -14.15
N GLY A 347 -8.58 -18.97 -14.20
CA GLY A 347 -7.90 -18.45 -15.39
C GLY A 347 -7.16 -19.48 -16.24
N GLN A 348 -7.12 -20.77 -15.87
CA GLN A 348 -6.46 -21.80 -16.67
C GLN A 348 -7.17 -23.15 -16.56
N GLU A 349 -7.48 -23.69 -17.75
CA GLU A 349 -7.91 -25.05 -18.09
C GLU A 349 -9.42 -25.41 -18.00
N GLY A 350 -10.04 -25.49 -19.19
CA GLY A 350 -10.75 -26.71 -19.57
C GLY A 350 -12.27 -26.76 -19.46
N GLY A 351 -12.97 -26.18 -20.45
CA GLY A 351 -14.14 -26.78 -21.09
C GLY A 351 -15.48 -26.85 -20.32
N SER A 352 -16.39 -25.92 -20.62
CA SER A 352 -17.81 -26.21 -20.92
C SER A 352 -18.56 -24.90 -21.22
N SER A 353 -19.13 -24.79 -22.42
CA SER A 353 -19.94 -23.65 -22.88
C SER A 353 -21.21 -23.45 -22.05
N PRO A 354 -21.57 -22.22 -21.65
CA PRO A 354 -22.95 -21.88 -21.35
C PRO A 354 -23.63 -21.24 -22.57
N ARG A 355 -24.81 -21.79 -22.89
CA ARG A 355 -25.73 -21.38 -23.95
C ARG A 355 -26.08 -19.89 -23.88
N ARG A 356 -26.10 -19.22 -25.03
CA ARG A 356 -26.69 -17.87 -25.21
C ARG A 356 -28.23 -17.96 -25.13
N PRO A 357 -28.93 -17.03 -24.46
CA PRO A 357 -30.35 -16.83 -24.67
C PRO A 357 -30.58 -16.01 -25.95
N ILE A 358 -31.50 -16.49 -26.79
CA ILE A 358 -32.02 -15.82 -27.97
C ILE A 358 -32.91 -14.67 -27.50
N LEU A 359 -32.56 -13.42 -27.84
CA LEU A 359 -33.48 -12.29 -27.79
C LEU A 359 -33.77 -11.82 -29.22
N GLY A 360 -35.07 -11.78 -29.53
CA GLY A 360 -35.63 -11.54 -30.85
C GLY A 360 -35.31 -10.17 -31.44
N LEU A 361 -35.04 -10.20 -32.74
CA LEU A 361 -35.07 -9.07 -33.65
C LEU A 361 -36.53 -8.70 -33.94
N THR A 362 -36.96 -7.54 -33.45
CA THR A 362 -38.01 -6.76 -34.11
C THR A 362 -37.45 -5.37 -34.37
N LYS A 363 -37.11 -5.09 -35.63
CA LYS A 363 -36.95 -3.75 -36.17
C LYS A 363 -37.45 -3.70 -37.61
N LYS A 364 -38.31 -2.72 -37.85
CA LYS A 364 -38.28 -1.96 -39.10
C LYS A 364 -36.99 -1.15 -39.14
#